data_AF-A0A2M7A6S9-F1
#
_entry.id   AF-A0A2M7A6S9-F1
#
_cell.length_a   1.000
_cell.length_b   1.000
_cell.length_c   1.000
_cell.angle_alpha   90.00
_cell.angle_beta   90.00
_cell.angle_gamma   90.00
#
_symmetry.space_group_name_H-M   'P 1'
#
loop_
_entity.id
_entity.type
_entity.pdbx_description
1 polymer ?
#
loop_
_entity_poly.entity_id
_entity_poly.type
_entity_poly.pdbx_seq_one_letter_code
_entity_poly.pdbx_strand_id
1 'polypeptide(L)'
;MRLTLTILLVLISACAIADTVTPPVASPYVVNLGDYAKGDGSDETDAIQRAFDAIPPREWKEHVTADHPGGVIIIPRPKAFYGIAKTIRIVERWNTTIRCESPVWGSRGMPVNYYFRWIGPDNGTMFEFRSCKGMVVENLSMTGMDEACWVEPMKTYNLKPIGRMTKGITGIRLGPETQAGFQTSMIFDQLRIADVDTAVRLGVYANNGPDVRELSFRLAVLGPFSSYGVIAASGNLANVTFETVSTYAGKGAKAAFRLDGGEMLLLNWNGASARDIDPEGAEVIVNAGGIHIVKAWSEWRGPFLRTNSPAPPEWTEGTYGSINYPMILEGVRHYEGSWMHQKVNLKQGNLVPISIDYDRPVPLHLIGCSLWGGVKLGATSQATIIDQGTVFVDRDSAGFTGEGVTRYGRVIHIGTPHPKNGRLIQPYVVDRRNTPGTAPPTSGVWERGDGIINTEPDPTVPAKAWRGWVCIKAGEPGEWTPYGALGK
;
A
#
# COMPACT_ATOMS: atom_id res chain seq x y z
N MET A 1 25.05 -24.68 17.57
CA MET A 1 23.91 -23.74 17.66
C MET A 1 23.40 -23.49 16.24
N ARG A 2 22.44 -24.29 15.80
CA ARG A 2 21.86 -24.24 14.45
C ARG A 2 20.73 -23.22 14.47
N LEU A 3 21.01 -21.96 14.12
CA LEU A 3 19.97 -21.00 13.80
C LEU A 3 19.59 -21.21 12.34
N THR A 4 18.46 -21.89 12.17
CA THR A 4 17.93 -22.37 10.91
C THR A 4 17.57 -21.20 10.01
N LEU A 5 18.05 -21.32 8.78
CA LEU A 5 17.80 -20.52 7.58
C LEU A 5 16.31 -20.59 7.18
N THR A 6 15.40 -20.07 8.00
CA THR A 6 13.94 -20.11 7.74
C THR A 6 13.42 -18.80 7.15
N ILE A 7 14.18 -17.70 7.24
CA ILE A 7 13.71 -16.36 6.81
C ILE A 7 13.83 -16.15 5.29
N LEU A 8 14.67 -16.92 4.57
CA LEU A 8 14.89 -16.69 3.14
C LEU A 8 13.93 -17.44 2.21
N LEU A 9 13.17 -18.42 2.71
CA LEU A 9 12.25 -19.22 1.87
C LEU A 9 10.88 -18.57 1.68
N VAL A 10 10.51 -17.58 2.50
CA VAL A 10 9.20 -16.90 2.40
C VAL A 10 9.16 -15.92 1.21
N LEU A 11 10.31 -15.38 0.78
CA LEU A 11 10.39 -14.39 -0.29
C LEU A 11 10.33 -14.96 -1.72
N ILE A 12 10.66 -16.24 -1.92
CA ILE A 12 10.57 -16.87 -3.25
C ILE A 12 9.17 -17.41 -3.52
N SER A 13 8.40 -17.76 -2.48
CA SER A 13 7.05 -18.29 -2.67
C SER A 13 6.00 -17.22 -3.01
N ALA A 14 6.30 -15.94 -2.77
CA ALA A 14 5.40 -14.82 -3.14
C ALA A 14 5.51 -14.44 -4.63
N CYS A 15 6.54 -14.89 -5.34
CA CYS A 15 6.70 -14.63 -6.78
C CYS A 15 6.15 -15.76 -7.67
N ALA A 16 5.64 -16.83 -7.07
CA ALA A 16 4.99 -17.96 -7.76
C ALA A 16 3.45 -17.91 -7.65
N ILE A 17 2.88 -16.72 -7.43
CA ILE A 17 1.43 -16.53 -7.32
C ILE A 17 0.81 -16.51 -8.73
N ALA A 18 0.25 -17.67 -9.09
CA ALA A 18 -0.87 -17.86 -10.01
C ALA A 18 -0.74 -17.34 -11.47
N ASP A 19 -0.03 -18.13 -12.27
CA ASP A 19 -0.38 -18.36 -13.68
C ASP A 19 -1.53 -19.38 -13.84
N THR A 20 -2.20 -19.77 -12.74
CA THR A 20 -3.23 -20.83 -12.76
C THR A 20 -4.60 -20.38 -13.25
N VAL A 21 -4.76 -19.12 -13.71
CA VAL A 21 -5.95 -18.79 -14.50
C VAL A 21 -5.71 -19.27 -15.92
N THR A 22 -5.87 -20.59 -16.12
CA THR A 22 -5.94 -21.17 -17.46
C THR A 22 -7.04 -20.43 -18.21
N PRO A 23 -6.73 -19.73 -19.33
CA PRO A 23 -7.76 -19.12 -20.15
C PRO A 23 -8.79 -20.20 -20.51
N PRO A 24 -10.09 -19.92 -20.42
CA PRO A 24 -11.11 -20.94 -20.56
C PRO A 24 -10.93 -21.68 -21.90
N VAL A 25 -10.87 -23.00 -21.81
CA VAL A 25 -11.02 -23.91 -22.94
C VAL A 25 -12.27 -23.49 -23.69
N ALA A 26 -12.10 -22.95 -24.91
CA ALA A 26 -13.14 -22.48 -25.84
C ALA A 26 -14.54 -22.33 -25.20
N SER A 27 -14.76 -21.28 -24.41
CA SER A 27 -16.06 -21.07 -23.77
C SER A 27 -17.14 -20.89 -24.84
N PRO A 28 -18.29 -21.59 -24.76
CA PRO A 28 -19.38 -21.42 -25.71
C PRO A 28 -20.07 -20.05 -25.59
N TYR A 29 -19.79 -19.29 -24.53
CA TYR A 29 -20.42 -18.00 -24.27
C TYR A 29 -19.44 -16.86 -24.59
N VAL A 30 -19.54 -16.35 -25.82
CA VAL A 30 -18.86 -15.13 -26.24
C VAL A 30 -19.91 -14.04 -26.44
N VAL A 31 -19.82 -12.98 -25.64
CA VAL A 31 -20.69 -11.81 -25.70
C VAL A 31 -19.90 -10.63 -26.23
N ASN A 32 -20.37 -10.01 -27.31
CA ASN A 32 -19.81 -8.75 -27.79
C ASN A 32 -20.69 -7.59 -27.30
N LEU A 33 -20.13 -6.68 -26.50
CA LEU A 33 -20.89 -5.54 -25.98
C LEU A 33 -21.42 -4.64 -27.09
N GLY A 34 -20.76 -4.58 -28.25
CA GLY A 34 -21.19 -3.78 -29.40
C GLY A 34 -22.55 -4.20 -29.98
N ASP A 35 -22.99 -5.44 -29.71
CA ASP A 35 -24.31 -5.93 -30.12
C ASP A 35 -25.43 -5.41 -29.19
N TYR A 36 -25.07 -4.89 -28.01
CA TYR A 36 -25.99 -4.40 -26.98
C TYR A 36 -25.94 -2.87 -26.84
N ALA A 37 -24.74 -2.29 -26.88
CA ALA A 37 -24.46 -0.88 -26.63
C ALA A 37 -23.68 -0.27 -27.82
N LYS A 38 -24.03 0.97 -28.15
CA LYS A 38 -23.52 1.77 -29.26
C LYS A 38 -22.19 2.45 -28.95
N GLY A 39 -21.89 2.71 -27.68
CA GLY A 39 -20.71 3.47 -27.25
C GLY A 39 -20.73 4.90 -27.78
N ASP A 40 -21.90 5.53 -27.87
CA ASP A 40 -22.11 6.87 -28.45
C ASP A 40 -22.10 8.00 -27.40
N GLY A 41 -21.84 7.65 -26.14
CA GLY A 41 -21.79 8.58 -25.01
C GLY A 41 -23.12 8.77 -24.28
N SER A 42 -24.22 8.18 -24.76
CA SER A 42 -25.51 8.16 -24.06
C SER A 42 -25.49 7.25 -22.83
N ASP A 43 -26.57 7.28 -22.03
CA ASP A 43 -26.77 6.29 -20.96
C ASP A 43 -27.08 4.92 -21.55
N GLU A 44 -26.14 4.00 -21.39
CA GLU A 44 -26.22 2.64 -21.91
C GLU A 44 -26.24 1.61 -20.79
N THR A 45 -26.51 2.04 -19.55
CA THR A 45 -26.46 1.20 -18.35
C THR A 45 -27.22 -0.11 -18.52
N ASP A 46 -28.48 -0.06 -18.95
CA ASP A 46 -29.32 -1.25 -19.09
C ASP A 46 -28.83 -2.17 -20.22
N ALA A 47 -28.27 -1.60 -21.30
CA ALA A 47 -27.69 -2.37 -22.40
C ALA A 47 -26.42 -3.09 -21.97
N ILE A 48 -25.53 -2.39 -21.26
CA ILE A 48 -24.31 -2.96 -20.68
C ILE A 48 -24.69 -4.07 -19.70
N GLN A 49 -25.61 -3.81 -18.77
CA GLN A 49 -26.05 -4.81 -17.80
C GLN A 49 -26.60 -6.07 -18.50
N ARG A 50 -27.42 -5.93 -19.54
CA ARG A 50 -27.91 -7.06 -20.35
C ARG A 50 -26.78 -7.88 -20.99
N ALA A 51 -25.70 -7.24 -21.45
CA ALA A 51 -24.55 -7.96 -22.01
C ALA A 51 -23.83 -8.78 -20.92
N PHE A 52 -23.64 -8.22 -19.72
CA PHE A 52 -23.07 -8.94 -18.59
C PHE A 52 -23.99 -10.06 -18.06
N ASP A 53 -25.30 -9.89 -18.21
CA ASP A 53 -26.33 -10.89 -17.87
C ASP A 53 -26.50 -11.99 -18.91
N ALA A 54 -25.99 -11.81 -20.12
CA ALA A 54 -25.97 -12.86 -21.14
C ALA A 54 -24.94 -13.98 -20.84
N ILE A 55 -23.97 -13.73 -19.95
CA ILE A 55 -23.13 -14.79 -19.39
C ILE A 55 -23.91 -15.50 -18.28
N PRO A 56 -24.12 -16.82 -18.36
CA PRO A 56 -24.90 -17.54 -17.37
C PRO A 56 -24.28 -17.42 -15.95
N PRO A 57 -25.11 -17.21 -14.91
CA PRO A 57 -24.67 -17.31 -13.52
C PRO A 57 -24.44 -18.76 -13.11
N ARG A 58 -23.74 -18.95 -11.99
CA ARG A 58 -23.48 -20.26 -11.36
C ARG A 58 -24.72 -21.15 -11.22
N GLU A 59 -25.91 -20.60 -10.94
CA GLU A 59 -27.15 -21.37 -10.68
C GLU A 59 -27.82 -21.98 -11.93
N TRP A 60 -27.04 -22.40 -12.92
CA TRP A 60 -27.52 -23.37 -13.90
C TRP A 60 -27.64 -24.75 -13.22
N LYS A 61 -28.77 -24.92 -12.51
CA LYS A 61 -29.10 -26.01 -11.56
C LYS A 61 -29.02 -27.44 -12.13
N GLU A 62 -28.84 -27.61 -13.43
CA GLU A 62 -28.80 -28.94 -14.06
C GLU A 62 -27.39 -29.55 -14.14
N HIS A 63 -26.33 -28.77 -13.87
CA HIS A 63 -24.95 -29.23 -13.94
C HIS A 63 -24.13 -28.81 -12.71
N VAL A 64 -24.35 -29.50 -11.59
CA VAL A 64 -23.44 -29.49 -10.43
C VAL A 64 -22.18 -30.33 -10.75
N THR A 65 -21.53 -30.02 -11.87
CA THR A 65 -20.18 -30.51 -12.17
C THR A 65 -19.19 -29.39 -11.88
N ALA A 66 -17.96 -29.75 -11.53
CA ALA A 66 -16.94 -28.84 -11.02
C ALA A 66 -16.54 -27.69 -11.98
N ASP A 67 -16.97 -27.74 -13.24
CA ASP A 67 -16.50 -26.87 -14.31
C ASP A 67 -17.63 -25.99 -14.85
N HIS A 68 -17.80 -24.79 -14.27
CA HIS A 68 -18.60 -23.74 -14.91
C HIS A 68 -17.88 -23.33 -16.22
N PRO A 69 -18.55 -23.35 -17.40
CA PRO A 69 -17.90 -23.16 -18.70
C PRO A 69 -17.35 -21.74 -18.92
N GLY A 70 -17.64 -20.83 -17.99
CA GLY A 70 -17.18 -19.46 -18.05
C GLY A 70 -17.84 -18.67 -19.16
N GLY A 71 -17.17 -17.60 -19.58
CA GLY A 71 -17.60 -16.78 -20.70
C GLY A 71 -16.59 -15.70 -21.01
N VAL A 72 -16.68 -15.12 -22.20
CA VAL A 72 -15.84 -14.00 -22.62
C VAL A 72 -16.75 -12.83 -22.99
N ILE A 73 -16.58 -11.68 -22.34
CA ILE A 73 -17.17 -10.42 -22.77
C ILE A 73 -16.10 -9.65 -23.53
N ILE A 74 -16.34 -9.41 -24.81
CA ILE A 74 -15.53 -8.55 -25.66
C ILE A 74 -16.17 -7.16 -25.65
N ILE A 75 -15.40 -6.16 -25.23
CA ILE A 75 -15.83 -4.77 -25.18
C ILE A 75 -15.10 -4.03 -26.32
N PRO A 76 -15.79 -3.78 -27.45
CA PRO A 76 -15.17 -3.12 -28.58
C PRO A 76 -14.95 -1.65 -28.28
N ARG A 77 -13.98 -1.05 -28.98
CA ARG A 77 -13.71 0.38 -28.85
C ARG A 77 -15.00 1.20 -29.11
N PRO A 78 -15.46 2.02 -28.16
CA PRO A 78 -16.66 2.85 -28.36
C PRO A 78 -16.36 3.99 -29.34
N LYS A 79 -17.42 4.54 -29.96
CA LYS A 79 -17.30 5.74 -30.83
C LYS A 79 -16.91 6.97 -30.01
N ALA A 80 -17.46 7.08 -28.80
CA ALA A 80 -17.12 8.09 -27.80
C ALA A 80 -16.72 7.39 -26.49
N PHE A 81 -17.70 6.87 -25.76
CA PHE A 81 -17.58 6.07 -24.54
C PHE A 81 -18.90 5.34 -24.27
N TYR A 82 -18.89 4.34 -23.40
CA TYR A 82 -20.10 3.72 -22.86
C TYR A 82 -20.52 4.47 -21.58
N GLY A 83 -21.65 5.17 -21.62
CA GLY A 83 -22.16 5.93 -20.47
C GLY A 83 -22.83 5.02 -19.44
N ILE A 84 -22.47 5.21 -18.16
CA ILE A 84 -23.03 4.49 -17.01
C ILE A 84 -23.68 5.49 -16.06
N ALA A 85 -25.00 5.39 -15.88
CA ALA A 85 -25.76 6.20 -14.93
C ALA A 85 -26.13 5.44 -13.64
N LYS A 86 -26.03 4.11 -13.62
CA LYS A 86 -26.24 3.26 -12.43
C LYS A 86 -25.20 2.14 -12.39
N THR A 87 -24.99 1.56 -11.21
CA THR A 87 -23.99 0.50 -11.01
C THR A 87 -24.23 -0.71 -11.91
N ILE A 88 -23.19 -1.09 -12.67
CA ILE A 88 -23.13 -2.37 -13.38
C ILE A 88 -22.76 -3.45 -12.37
N ARG A 89 -23.65 -4.41 -12.18
CA ARG A 89 -23.50 -5.49 -11.21
C ARG A 89 -23.04 -6.77 -11.90
N ILE A 90 -21.88 -7.24 -11.49
CA ILE A 90 -21.25 -8.47 -11.98
C ILE A 90 -21.35 -9.48 -10.82
N VAL A 91 -22.40 -10.29 -10.85
CA VAL A 91 -22.76 -11.17 -9.73
C VAL A 91 -22.60 -12.62 -10.17
N GLU A 92 -21.93 -13.44 -9.37
CA GLU A 92 -21.85 -14.90 -9.59
C GLU A 92 -21.32 -15.28 -10.98
N ARG A 93 -20.38 -14.48 -11.50
CA ARG A 93 -19.66 -14.77 -12.74
C ARG A 93 -18.38 -15.53 -12.43
N TRP A 94 -18.30 -16.74 -12.96
CA TRP A 94 -17.23 -17.70 -12.67
C TRP A 94 -16.49 -18.03 -13.95
N ASN A 95 -15.16 -18.09 -13.91
CA ASN A 95 -14.30 -18.41 -15.06
C ASN A 95 -14.54 -17.45 -16.25
N THR A 96 -14.82 -16.19 -15.95
CA THR A 96 -15.20 -15.18 -16.96
C THR A 96 -14.04 -14.26 -17.28
N THR A 97 -13.80 -14.01 -18.56
CA THR A 97 -12.88 -12.97 -19.04
C THR A 97 -13.67 -11.76 -19.52
N ILE A 98 -13.36 -10.58 -19.03
CA ILE A 98 -13.85 -9.29 -19.54
C ILE A 98 -12.68 -8.61 -20.22
N ARG A 99 -12.76 -8.38 -21.53
CA ARG A 99 -11.65 -7.85 -22.32
C ARG A 99 -12.09 -6.62 -23.09
N CYS A 100 -11.48 -5.48 -22.78
CA CYS A 100 -11.51 -4.32 -23.65
C CYS A 100 -10.47 -4.48 -24.76
N GLU A 101 -10.86 -4.25 -26.01
CA GLU A 101 -10.00 -4.48 -27.19
C GLU A 101 -8.70 -3.67 -27.20
N SER A 102 -8.67 -2.49 -26.57
CA SER A 102 -7.55 -1.56 -26.65
C SER A 102 -6.94 -1.25 -25.28
N PRO A 103 -5.65 -1.59 -25.04
CA PRO A 103 -4.93 -1.27 -23.79
C PRO A 103 -4.55 0.22 -23.65
N VAL A 104 -4.69 0.98 -24.75
CA VAL A 104 -4.24 2.38 -24.86
C VAL A 104 -5.27 3.36 -24.28
N TRP A 105 -6.52 2.94 -24.11
CA TRP A 105 -7.57 3.80 -23.57
C TRP A 105 -7.32 4.01 -22.07
N GLY A 106 -7.18 5.27 -21.64
CA GLY A 106 -6.73 5.67 -20.31
C GLY A 106 -5.21 5.89 -20.20
N SER A 107 -4.43 5.69 -21.28
CA SER A 107 -2.98 5.95 -21.27
C SER A 107 -2.65 7.44 -21.43
N ARG A 108 -1.49 7.87 -20.92
CA ARG A 108 -1.08 9.29 -20.91
C ARG A 108 -1.02 9.85 -22.34
N GLY A 109 -1.77 10.93 -22.59
CA GLY A 109 -1.78 11.69 -23.83
C GLY A 109 -3.15 12.34 -24.00
N MET A 110 -3.21 13.67 -24.10
CA MET A 110 -4.49 14.34 -24.33
C MET A 110 -4.89 14.19 -25.81
N PRO A 111 -6.17 13.90 -26.11
CA PRO A 111 -7.25 13.54 -25.19
C PRO A 111 -7.13 12.08 -24.68
N VAL A 112 -7.31 11.87 -23.37
CA VAL A 112 -7.34 10.52 -22.78
C VAL A 112 -8.75 9.96 -22.93
N ASN A 113 -8.92 8.95 -23.79
CA ASN A 113 -10.21 8.27 -23.98
C ASN A 113 -10.36 7.11 -22.98
N TYR A 114 -11.56 6.94 -22.41
CA TYR A 114 -11.90 5.85 -21.48
C TYR A 114 -13.05 5.03 -22.04
N TYR A 115 -13.06 3.72 -21.79
CA TYR A 115 -14.14 2.84 -22.25
C TYR A 115 -15.46 3.23 -21.61
N PHE A 116 -15.45 3.44 -20.28
CA PHE A 116 -16.64 3.76 -19.52
C PHE A 116 -16.55 5.15 -18.90
N ARG A 117 -17.69 5.85 -18.85
CA ARG A 117 -17.81 7.13 -18.15
C ARG A 117 -19.02 7.10 -17.24
N TRP A 118 -18.84 7.57 -16.01
CA TRP A 118 -19.97 7.81 -15.12
C TRP A 118 -20.70 9.08 -15.53
N ILE A 119 -22.00 8.95 -15.78
CA ILE A 119 -22.92 10.07 -16.10
C ILE A 119 -24.12 10.09 -15.14
N GLY A 120 -24.05 9.27 -14.08
CA GLY A 120 -25.08 9.15 -13.06
C GLY A 120 -24.95 10.19 -11.94
N PRO A 121 -25.74 10.05 -10.87
CA PRO A 121 -25.69 10.95 -9.72
C PRO A 121 -24.40 10.81 -8.89
N ASP A 122 -24.14 11.78 -8.00
CA ASP A 122 -23.10 11.73 -6.97
C ASP A 122 -23.23 10.44 -6.10
N ASN A 123 -22.11 9.99 -5.53
CA ASN A 123 -21.97 8.82 -4.64
C ASN A 123 -22.29 7.45 -5.27
N GLY A 124 -22.23 7.35 -6.60
CA GLY A 124 -22.40 6.11 -7.34
C GLY A 124 -21.19 5.17 -7.30
N THR A 125 -21.38 3.96 -7.83
CA THR A 125 -20.32 2.98 -8.10
C THR A 125 -20.44 2.53 -9.55
N MET A 126 -19.36 2.53 -10.32
CA MET A 126 -19.43 2.14 -11.74
C MET A 126 -19.60 0.63 -11.88
N PHE A 127 -18.69 -0.15 -11.29
CA PHE A 127 -18.72 -1.61 -11.32
C PHE A 127 -18.71 -2.21 -9.92
N GLU A 128 -19.64 -3.13 -9.67
CA GLU A 128 -19.71 -3.91 -8.44
C GLU A 128 -19.58 -5.40 -8.75
N PHE A 129 -18.55 -6.05 -8.20
CA PHE A 129 -18.34 -7.50 -8.32
C PHE A 129 -18.75 -8.19 -7.03
N ARG A 130 -19.55 -9.25 -7.15
CA ARG A 130 -20.05 -10.04 -6.00
C ARG A 130 -20.04 -11.54 -6.31
N SER A 131 -19.54 -12.34 -5.38
CA SER A 131 -19.55 -13.82 -5.49
C SER A 131 -18.86 -14.34 -6.78
N CYS A 132 -17.82 -13.64 -7.21
CA CYS A 132 -17.10 -13.90 -8.45
C CYS A 132 -15.89 -14.81 -8.22
N LYS A 133 -15.56 -15.65 -9.20
CA LYS A 133 -14.45 -16.61 -9.08
C LYS A 133 -13.71 -16.81 -10.40
N GLY A 134 -12.38 -16.91 -10.39
CA GLY A 134 -11.60 -17.28 -11.58
C GLY A 134 -11.76 -16.26 -12.71
N MET A 135 -11.88 -14.98 -12.38
CA MET A 135 -12.13 -13.94 -13.38
C MET A 135 -10.85 -13.24 -13.83
N VAL A 136 -10.81 -12.88 -15.11
CA VAL A 136 -9.79 -11.98 -15.66
C VAL A 136 -10.48 -10.75 -16.23
N VAL A 137 -10.02 -9.57 -15.86
CA VAL A 137 -10.49 -8.29 -16.38
C VAL A 137 -9.30 -7.58 -17.01
N GLU A 138 -9.32 -7.43 -18.32
CA GLU A 138 -8.19 -6.93 -19.10
C GLU A 138 -8.53 -5.59 -19.76
N ASN A 139 -7.58 -4.65 -19.67
CA ASN A 139 -7.61 -3.34 -20.34
C ASN A 139 -8.83 -2.48 -19.98
N LEU A 140 -9.44 -2.72 -18.82
CA LEU A 140 -10.60 -1.95 -18.37
C LEU A 140 -10.18 -0.52 -18.04
N SER A 141 -10.84 0.47 -18.66
CA SER A 141 -10.61 1.87 -18.36
C SER A 141 -11.90 2.65 -18.12
N MET A 142 -11.92 3.47 -17.08
CA MET A 142 -13.11 4.23 -16.69
C MET A 142 -12.79 5.59 -16.05
N THR A 143 -13.73 6.54 -16.15
CA THR A 143 -13.62 7.87 -15.55
C THR A 143 -14.91 8.36 -14.90
N GLY A 144 -14.79 9.14 -13.83
CA GLY A 144 -15.89 9.78 -13.08
C GLY A 144 -16.17 11.25 -13.46
N MET A 145 -15.72 11.72 -14.63
CA MET A 145 -15.97 13.09 -15.09
C MET A 145 -17.38 13.30 -15.67
N ASP A 146 -17.99 14.47 -15.37
CA ASP A 146 -19.26 14.90 -15.96
C ASP A 146 -19.17 15.31 -17.45
N GLU A 147 -20.31 15.43 -18.13
CA GLU A 147 -20.40 15.72 -19.57
C GLU A 147 -19.93 17.15 -19.92
N ALA A 148 -19.96 18.07 -18.96
CA ALA A 148 -19.72 19.50 -19.17
C ALA A 148 -18.24 19.88 -19.43
N CYS A 149 -17.30 18.94 -19.34
CA CYS A 149 -15.86 19.26 -19.47
C CYS A 149 -15.30 19.20 -20.90
N TRP A 150 -16.08 18.75 -21.88
CA TRP A 150 -15.54 18.40 -23.20
C TRP A 150 -15.86 19.41 -24.31
N VAL A 151 -16.19 20.66 -23.97
CA VAL A 151 -16.48 21.67 -24.98
C VAL A 151 -15.19 22.38 -25.41
N GLU A 152 -14.67 21.90 -26.54
CA GLU A 152 -13.94 22.61 -27.60
C GLU A 152 -13.10 23.84 -27.21
N PRO A 153 -11.84 23.82 -27.68
CA PRO A 153 -10.58 24.03 -26.96
C PRO A 153 -10.62 25.24 -26.01
N MET A 154 -9.85 25.27 -24.93
CA MET A 154 -8.50 25.86 -24.95
C MET A 154 -8.35 27.22 -25.71
N LYS A 155 -9.38 28.08 -25.77
CA LYS A 155 -9.49 29.14 -26.80
C LYS A 155 -9.00 30.55 -26.45
N THR A 156 -8.58 30.88 -25.22
CA THR A 156 -8.01 32.23 -24.99
C THR A 156 -6.85 32.29 -23.98
N TYR A 157 -6.70 31.28 -23.12
CA TYR A 157 -5.50 31.07 -22.27
C TYR A 157 -5.04 29.58 -22.26
N ASN A 158 -5.49 28.80 -23.25
CA ASN A 158 -5.36 27.34 -23.38
C ASN A 158 -5.79 26.46 -22.19
N LEU A 159 -6.45 26.97 -21.13
CA LEU A 159 -6.93 26.14 -19.99
C LEU A 159 -8.25 26.66 -19.36
N LYS A 160 -9.02 25.71 -18.78
CA LYS A 160 -10.29 25.72 -17.98
C LYS A 160 -11.61 25.53 -18.80
N PRO A 161 -12.62 24.76 -18.32
CA PRO A 161 -12.93 24.34 -16.94
C PRO A 161 -12.50 22.91 -16.58
N ILE A 162 -12.16 22.70 -15.31
CA ILE A 162 -12.08 21.35 -14.72
C ILE A 162 -13.53 20.90 -14.62
N GLY A 163 -13.87 19.79 -15.25
CA GLY A 163 -15.10 19.07 -14.95
C GLY A 163 -15.36 19.01 -13.47
N ARG A 164 -16.62 19.09 -13.05
CA ARG A 164 -16.88 18.68 -11.69
C ARG A 164 -16.70 17.16 -11.70
N MET A 165 -15.65 16.67 -11.03
CA MET A 165 -15.62 15.27 -10.62
C MET A 165 -16.95 15.00 -9.94
N THR A 166 -17.72 14.06 -10.49
CA THR A 166 -18.95 13.64 -9.84
C THR A 166 -18.54 13.18 -8.43
N LYS A 167 -19.14 13.79 -7.41
CA LYS A 167 -18.62 13.65 -6.03
C LYS A 167 -18.89 12.24 -5.56
N GLY A 168 -17.93 11.64 -4.84
CA GLY A 168 -18.14 10.35 -4.17
C GLY A 168 -18.20 9.14 -5.09
N ILE A 169 -17.85 9.24 -6.37
CA ILE A 169 -17.88 8.09 -7.27
C ILE A 169 -16.81 7.07 -6.89
N THR A 170 -17.23 5.80 -6.81
CA THR A 170 -16.32 4.66 -6.72
C THR A 170 -16.17 4.01 -8.10
N GLY A 171 -14.94 3.80 -8.55
CA GLY A 171 -14.68 3.08 -9.81
C GLY A 171 -15.12 1.61 -9.71
N ILE A 172 -14.35 0.83 -8.95
CA ILE A 172 -14.62 -0.59 -8.71
C ILE A 172 -14.91 -0.85 -7.24
N ARG A 173 -15.97 -1.62 -6.98
CA ARG A 173 -16.30 -2.17 -5.67
C ARG A 173 -16.27 -3.70 -5.74
N LEU A 174 -15.57 -4.33 -4.80
CA LEU A 174 -15.64 -5.76 -4.57
C LEU A 174 -16.39 -6.01 -3.25
N GLY A 175 -17.54 -6.69 -3.33
CA GLY A 175 -18.42 -6.99 -2.21
C GLY A 175 -19.48 -5.90 -1.94
N PRO A 176 -20.73 -6.28 -1.62
CA PRO A 176 -21.77 -5.32 -1.27
C PRO A 176 -21.58 -4.78 0.15
N GLU A 177 -22.35 -3.75 0.48
CA GLU A 177 -22.39 -3.16 1.82
C GLU A 177 -22.99 -4.15 2.84
N THR A 178 -23.97 -4.98 2.49
CA THR A 178 -24.78 -5.67 3.51
C THR A 178 -24.71 -7.20 3.52
N GLN A 179 -23.88 -7.84 2.68
CA GLN A 179 -23.84 -9.30 2.57
C GLN A 179 -22.43 -9.86 2.40
N ALA A 180 -22.16 -10.98 3.07
CA ALA A 180 -20.98 -11.78 2.81
C ALA A 180 -21.01 -12.29 1.35
N GLY A 181 -20.04 -11.86 0.56
CA GLY A 181 -19.75 -12.42 -0.75
C GLY A 181 -18.32 -12.95 -0.77
N PHE A 182 -17.95 -13.75 -1.77
CA PHE A 182 -16.57 -14.17 -1.96
C PHE A 182 -16.04 -13.63 -3.29
N GLN A 183 -14.75 -13.32 -3.32
CA GLN A 183 -14.01 -12.98 -4.53
C GLN A 183 -12.74 -13.83 -4.48
N THR A 184 -12.62 -14.76 -5.42
CA THR A 184 -11.54 -15.75 -5.37
C THR A 184 -10.91 -15.90 -6.73
N SER A 185 -9.57 -15.80 -6.78
CA SER A 185 -8.79 -15.96 -8.01
C SER A 185 -9.24 -14.98 -9.09
N MET A 186 -9.20 -13.67 -8.76
CA MET A 186 -9.52 -12.60 -9.71
C MET A 186 -8.25 -11.84 -10.11
N ILE A 187 -8.14 -11.50 -11.40
CA ILE A 187 -7.05 -10.70 -11.94
C ILE A 187 -7.62 -9.49 -12.66
N PHE A 188 -7.15 -8.29 -12.30
CA PHE A 188 -7.35 -7.06 -13.05
C PHE A 188 -6.03 -6.69 -13.72
N ASP A 189 -5.93 -6.89 -15.02
CA ASP A 189 -4.73 -6.57 -15.80
C ASP A 189 -4.94 -5.28 -16.62
N GLN A 190 -3.98 -4.37 -16.52
CA GLN A 190 -3.97 -3.06 -17.17
C GLN A 190 -5.20 -2.21 -16.84
N LEU A 191 -5.64 -2.25 -15.58
CA LEU A 191 -6.75 -1.46 -15.07
C LEU A 191 -6.42 0.04 -15.02
N ARG A 192 -7.32 0.90 -15.50
CA ARG A 192 -7.18 2.36 -15.42
C ARG A 192 -8.45 3.02 -14.89
N ILE A 193 -8.34 3.76 -13.80
CA ILE A 193 -9.47 4.47 -13.18
C ILE A 193 -9.02 5.90 -12.89
N ALA A 194 -9.79 6.88 -13.32
CA ALA A 194 -9.47 8.29 -13.16
C ALA A 194 -10.67 9.14 -12.77
N ASP A 195 -10.40 10.29 -12.15
CA ASP A 195 -11.40 11.33 -11.84
C ASP A 195 -12.56 10.81 -11.00
N VAL A 196 -12.25 9.96 -10.02
CA VAL A 196 -13.19 9.35 -9.09
C VAL A 196 -12.91 9.81 -7.67
N ASP A 197 -13.82 9.56 -6.74
CA ASP A 197 -13.51 9.76 -5.32
C ASP A 197 -12.68 8.62 -4.76
N THR A 198 -13.08 7.38 -5.05
CA THR A 198 -12.39 6.16 -4.66
C THR A 198 -12.14 5.30 -5.89
N ALA A 199 -10.89 4.94 -6.21
CA ALA A 199 -10.65 4.11 -7.40
C ALA A 199 -11.08 2.65 -7.17
N VAL A 200 -10.56 2.01 -6.13
CA VAL A 200 -10.91 0.63 -5.76
C VAL A 200 -11.34 0.56 -4.31
N ARG A 201 -12.50 -0.06 -4.06
CA ARG A 201 -13.02 -0.35 -2.73
C ARG A 201 -13.15 -1.86 -2.52
N LEU A 202 -12.45 -2.37 -1.52
CA LEU A 202 -12.47 -3.79 -1.11
C LEU A 202 -13.30 -3.90 0.17
N GLY A 203 -14.57 -4.29 0.02
CA GLY A 203 -15.52 -4.36 1.12
C GLY A 203 -15.97 -3.02 1.68
N VAL A 204 -16.85 -3.09 2.67
CA VAL A 204 -17.39 -1.91 3.39
C VAL A 204 -17.46 -2.15 4.90
N TYR A 205 -17.15 -3.36 5.37
CA TYR A 205 -17.24 -3.76 6.78
C TYR A 205 -15.99 -4.52 7.22
N ALA A 206 -15.37 -4.07 8.31
CA ALA A 206 -14.15 -4.67 8.85
C ALA A 206 -14.35 -6.13 9.29
N ASN A 207 -15.53 -6.51 9.77
CA ASN A 207 -15.75 -7.87 10.31
C ASN A 207 -16.58 -8.80 9.41
N ASN A 208 -17.24 -8.29 8.37
CA ASN A 208 -18.16 -9.04 7.50
C ASN A 208 -18.06 -8.65 6.02
N GLY A 209 -16.92 -8.07 5.61
CA GLY A 209 -16.69 -7.78 4.20
C GLY A 209 -16.47 -9.05 3.37
N PRO A 210 -16.25 -8.91 2.06
CA PRO A 210 -16.06 -10.04 1.17
C PRO A 210 -14.90 -10.94 1.60
N ASP A 211 -15.09 -12.25 1.47
CA ASP A 211 -14.00 -13.23 1.55
C ASP A 211 -13.16 -13.14 0.28
N VAL A 212 -12.11 -12.33 0.34
CA VAL A 212 -11.13 -12.21 -0.76
C VAL A 212 -9.98 -13.16 -0.46
N ARG A 213 -9.79 -14.19 -1.29
CA ARG A 213 -8.73 -15.21 -1.06
C ARG A 213 -7.53 -15.07 -2.00
N GLU A 214 -7.74 -14.44 -3.15
CA GLU A 214 -6.73 -14.23 -4.18
C GLU A 214 -7.25 -13.18 -5.16
N LEU A 215 -6.62 -12.01 -5.16
CA LEU A 215 -6.98 -10.87 -6.00
C LEU A 215 -5.71 -10.15 -6.42
N SER A 216 -5.42 -10.13 -7.72
CA SER A 216 -4.25 -9.44 -8.26
C SER A 216 -4.66 -8.26 -9.15
N PHE A 217 -3.97 -7.14 -8.98
CA PHE A 217 -4.00 -5.99 -9.87
C PHE A 217 -2.63 -5.86 -10.54
N ARG A 218 -2.58 -6.06 -11.85
CA ARG A 218 -1.38 -6.01 -12.69
C ARG A 218 -1.43 -4.74 -13.53
N LEU A 219 -0.34 -3.97 -13.51
CA LEU A 219 -0.20 -2.72 -14.29
C LEU A 219 -1.37 -1.73 -14.09
N ALA A 220 -1.79 -1.51 -12.85
CA ALA A 220 -2.91 -0.64 -12.53
C ALA A 220 -2.50 0.84 -12.50
N VAL A 221 -3.37 1.71 -13.01
CA VAL A 221 -3.24 3.18 -12.93
C VAL A 221 -4.48 3.76 -12.26
N LEU A 222 -4.31 4.30 -11.07
CA LEU A 222 -5.39 4.77 -10.20
C LEU A 222 -5.22 6.27 -9.93
N GLY A 223 -5.94 7.10 -10.69
CA GLY A 223 -6.09 8.52 -10.40
C GLY A 223 -6.18 9.41 -11.65
N PRO A 224 -6.48 10.71 -11.46
CA PRO A 224 -6.59 11.39 -10.16
C PRO A 224 -7.78 10.90 -9.32
N PHE A 225 -7.64 10.84 -7.99
CA PHE A 225 -8.74 10.53 -7.07
C PHE A 225 -8.91 11.60 -5.98
N SER A 226 -10.13 11.85 -5.49
CA SER A 226 -10.40 12.89 -4.48
C SER A 226 -10.42 12.43 -3.03
N SER A 227 -10.53 11.13 -2.76
CA SER A 227 -10.42 10.58 -1.39
C SER A 227 -9.39 9.46 -1.31
N TYR A 228 -9.57 8.38 -2.07
CA TYR A 228 -8.73 7.18 -1.94
C TYR A 228 -8.35 6.57 -3.29
N GLY A 229 -7.09 6.15 -3.43
CA GLY A 229 -6.72 5.23 -4.51
C GLY A 229 -7.38 3.87 -4.26
N VAL A 230 -6.96 3.22 -3.18
CA VAL A 230 -7.52 1.95 -2.72
C VAL A 230 -7.94 2.07 -1.27
N ILE A 231 -9.15 1.61 -0.96
CA ILE A 231 -9.60 1.40 0.43
C ILE A 231 -9.94 -0.07 0.64
N ALA A 232 -9.23 -0.69 1.59
CA ALA A 232 -9.39 -2.04 2.06
C ALA A 232 -10.10 -2.02 3.40
N ALA A 233 -11.43 -2.09 3.34
CA ALA A 233 -12.33 -1.88 4.46
C ALA A 233 -12.77 -3.20 5.13
N SER A 234 -12.22 -4.35 4.72
CA SER A 234 -12.61 -5.68 5.19
C SER A 234 -11.47 -6.42 5.88
N GLY A 235 -11.79 -7.17 6.93
CA GLY A 235 -10.87 -8.05 7.65
C GLY A 235 -10.57 -9.38 6.96
N ASN A 236 -11.41 -9.81 6.01
CA ASN A 236 -11.28 -11.09 5.31
C ASN A 236 -10.58 -10.95 3.94
N LEU A 237 -9.57 -10.08 3.88
CA LEU A 237 -8.72 -9.93 2.71
C LEU A 237 -7.45 -10.75 2.89
N ALA A 238 -7.28 -11.79 2.08
CA ALA A 238 -6.07 -12.59 1.99
C ALA A 238 -5.55 -12.57 0.56
N ASN A 239 -4.23 -12.49 0.41
CA ASN A 239 -3.53 -12.48 -0.88
C ASN A 239 -4.05 -11.42 -1.88
N VAL A 240 -4.33 -10.20 -1.39
CA VAL A 240 -4.57 -9.05 -2.27
C VAL A 240 -3.22 -8.48 -2.70
N THR A 241 -2.94 -8.51 -4.00
CA THR A 241 -1.66 -8.09 -4.57
C THR A 241 -1.85 -6.98 -5.60
N PHE A 242 -1.01 -5.95 -5.53
CA PHE A 242 -0.82 -4.98 -6.61
C PHE A 242 0.61 -5.14 -7.13
N GLU A 243 0.81 -5.72 -8.32
CA GLU A 243 2.14 -6.11 -8.82
C GLU A 243 2.93 -4.94 -9.43
N THR A 244 2.21 -4.00 -10.03
CA THR A 244 2.72 -2.72 -10.53
C THR A 244 1.55 -1.77 -10.53
N VAL A 245 1.62 -0.74 -9.69
CA VAL A 245 0.52 0.21 -9.52
C VAL A 245 1.07 1.62 -9.54
N SER A 246 0.40 2.49 -10.28
CA SER A 246 0.63 3.94 -10.25
C SER A 246 -0.57 4.62 -9.63
N THR A 247 -0.35 5.44 -8.61
CA THR A 247 -1.43 6.22 -7.98
C THR A 247 -1.20 7.70 -8.20
N TYR A 248 -2.28 8.43 -8.51
CA TYR A 248 -2.27 9.88 -8.64
C TYR A 248 -3.32 10.49 -7.70
N ALA A 249 -2.86 11.15 -6.64
CA ALA A 249 -3.75 11.86 -5.72
C ALA A 249 -4.22 13.18 -6.34
N GLY A 250 -5.53 13.42 -6.30
CA GLY A 250 -6.13 14.73 -6.56
C GLY A 250 -6.04 15.65 -5.34
N LYS A 251 -6.44 16.90 -5.50
CA LYS A 251 -6.45 17.88 -4.39
C LYS A 251 -7.39 17.43 -3.28
N GLY A 252 -6.89 17.36 -2.04
CA GLY A 252 -7.67 16.99 -0.86
C GLY A 252 -7.89 15.47 -0.71
N ALA A 253 -7.14 14.65 -1.46
CA ALA A 253 -7.15 13.22 -1.24
C ALA A 253 -6.68 12.88 0.19
N LYS A 254 -7.13 11.74 0.69
CA LYS A 254 -6.82 11.26 2.04
C LYS A 254 -5.67 10.26 2.04
N ALA A 255 -5.67 9.29 1.12
CA ALA A 255 -4.61 8.30 1.01
C ALA A 255 -4.55 7.62 -0.36
N ALA A 256 -3.36 7.19 -0.77
CA ALA A 256 -3.21 6.31 -1.93
C ALA A 256 -3.72 4.91 -1.60
N PHE A 257 -3.39 4.42 -0.41
CA PHE A 257 -3.85 3.15 0.12
C PHE A 257 -4.32 3.33 1.55
N ARG A 258 -5.50 2.83 1.87
CA ARG A 258 -6.04 2.78 3.22
C ARG A 258 -6.41 1.34 3.56
N LEU A 259 -5.88 0.81 4.64
CA LEU A 259 -6.16 -0.53 5.15
C LEU A 259 -6.78 -0.43 6.54
N ASP A 260 -8.03 -0.87 6.64
CA ASP A 260 -8.78 -0.99 7.90
C ASP A 260 -8.98 -2.49 8.27
N GLY A 261 -8.37 -3.42 7.52
CA GLY A 261 -8.37 -4.86 7.78
C GLY A 261 -7.64 -5.68 6.71
N GLY A 262 -7.42 -6.97 7.00
CA GLY A 262 -6.84 -7.95 6.08
C GLY A 262 -5.35 -7.75 5.76
N GLU A 263 -4.86 -8.39 4.70
CA GLU A 263 -3.47 -8.32 4.24
C GLU A 263 -3.37 -7.84 2.79
N MET A 264 -2.36 -7.03 2.51
CA MET A 264 -2.07 -6.53 1.16
C MET A 264 -0.57 -6.58 0.84
N LEU A 265 -0.25 -7.00 -0.38
CA LEU A 265 1.08 -6.94 -0.97
C LEU A 265 1.10 -5.87 -2.07
N LEU A 266 1.99 -4.88 -1.93
CA LEU A 266 2.23 -3.84 -2.92
C LEU A 266 3.63 -4.04 -3.51
N LEU A 267 3.71 -4.30 -4.81
CA LEU A 267 4.96 -4.42 -5.54
C LEU A 267 5.07 -3.28 -6.56
N ASN A 268 6.28 -2.75 -6.73
CA ASN A 268 6.62 -1.75 -7.75
C ASN A 268 5.64 -0.56 -7.77
N TRP A 269 5.22 -0.08 -6.60
CA TRP A 269 4.29 1.04 -6.49
C TRP A 269 4.98 2.35 -6.85
N ASN A 270 4.38 3.11 -7.75
CA ASN A 270 4.74 4.48 -8.06
C ASN A 270 3.65 5.45 -7.55
N GLY A 271 3.94 6.15 -6.46
CA GLY A 271 3.11 7.22 -5.93
C GLY A 271 3.57 8.57 -6.46
N ALA A 272 2.85 9.13 -7.42
CA ALA A 272 3.11 10.47 -7.91
C ALA A 272 1.97 11.39 -7.46
N SER A 273 2.33 12.57 -6.97
CA SER A 273 1.36 13.60 -6.64
C SER A 273 1.30 14.65 -7.76
N ALA A 274 0.17 15.34 -7.91
CA ALA A 274 0.04 16.38 -8.94
C ALA A 274 1.14 17.44 -8.75
N ARG A 275 1.93 17.66 -9.80
CA ARG A 275 3.25 18.32 -9.81
C ARG A 275 3.34 19.74 -9.21
N ASP A 276 2.24 20.39 -8.82
CA ASP A 276 2.24 21.82 -8.47
C ASP A 276 1.28 22.23 -7.34
N ILE A 277 0.52 21.31 -6.73
CA ILE A 277 -0.58 21.69 -5.82
C ILE A 277 -0.58 20.80 -4.60
N ASP A 278 0.07 21.23 -3.52
CA ASP A 278 0.10 20.68 -2.14
C ASP A 278 -0.88 19.52 -1.90
N PRO A 279 -0.60 18.32 -2.44
CA PRO A 279 -1.64 17.31 -2.55
C PRO A 279 -1.55 16.38 -1.35
N GLU A 280 -2.31 16.71 -0.31
CA GLU A 280 -2.69 15.74 0.73
C GLU A 280 -3.12 14.41 0.05
N GLY A 281 -2.71 13.27 0.63
CA GLY A 281 -3.29 11.96 0.29
C GLY A 281 -2.52 11.03 -0.63
N ALA A 282 -1.20 11.19 -0.79
CA ALA A 282 -0.35 10.15 -1.40
C ALA A 282 0.17 9.09 -0.39
N GLU A 283 -0.25 9.20 0.88
CA GLU A 283 0.19 8.34 1.97
C GLU A 283 -0.46 6.95 1.95
N VAL A 284 0.17 6.00 2.63
CA VAL A 284 -0.40 4.72 3.04
C VAL A 284 -0.90 4.86 4.48
N ILE A 285 -2.17 4.58 4.72
CA ILE A 285 -2.77 4.56 6.05
C ILE A 285 -3.10 3.11 6.41
N VAL A 286 -2.58 2.62 7.53
CA VAL A 286 -2.89 1.27 8.04
C VAL A 286 -3.41 1.36 9.47
N ASN A 287 -4.73 1.27 9.62
CA ASN A 287 -5.39 1.28 10.94
C ASN A 287 -5.53 -0.13 11.51
N ALA A 288 -5.74 -1.11 10.63
CA ALA A 288 -5.77 -2.53 10.97
C ALA A 288 -5.30 -3.36 9.78
N GLY A 289 -5.02 -4.65 10.03
CA GLY A 289 -4.44 -5.51 9.00
C GLY A 289 -2.91 -5.39 8.88
N GLY A 290 -2.37 -5.98 7.83
CA GLY A 290 -0.94 -6.02 7.50
C GLY A 290 -0.67 -5.55 6.08
N ILE A 291 0.51 -4.97 5.88
CA ILE A 291 0.96 -4.57 4.54
C ILE A 291 2.42 -4.94 4.32
N HIS A 292 2.70 -5.47 3.15
CA HIS A 292 4.05 -5.67 2.65
C HIS A 292 4.23 -4.81 1.40
N ILE A 293 5.19 -3.89 1.42
CA ILE A 293 5.50 -3.00 0.31
C ILE A 293 6.92 -3.29 -0.18
N VAL A 294 7.05 -3.61 -1.47
CA VAL A 294 8.32 -3.95 -2.12
C VAL A 294 8.57 -3.00 -3.29
N LYS A 295 9.74 -2.35 -3.32
CA LYS A 295 10.19 -1.43 -4.39
C LYS A 295 9.18 -0.31 -4.69
N ALA A 296 8.66 0.33 -3.65
CA ALA A 296 7.84 1.52 -3.84
C ALA A 296 8.71 2.77 -4.04
N TRP A 297 8.20 3.70 -4.83
CA TRP A 297 8.76 5.03 -5.01
C TRP A 297 7.66 6.07 -4.86
N SER A 298 7.91 7.11 -4.06
CA SER A 298 6.96 8.20 -3.83
C SER A 298 7.65 9.56 -3.90
N GLU A 299 7.05 10.51 -4.63
CA GLU A 299 7.50 11.93 -4.69
C GLU A 299 6.86 12.80 -3.59
N TRP A 300 6.11 12.20 -2.67
CA TRP A 300 5.34 12.90 -1.65
C TRP A 300 6.21 13.51 -0.54
N ARG A 301 5.85 14.70 -0.05
CA ARG A 301 6.56 15.41 1.02
C ARG A 301 6.09 15.04 2.42
N GLY A 302 4.84 14.64 2.58
CA GLY A 302 4.30 14.24 3.87
C GLY A 302 4.71 12.79 4.21
N PRO A 303 4.12 12.20 5.25
CA PRO A 303 4.39 10.81 5.59
C PRO A 303 4.07 9.86 4.45
N PHE A 304 4.98 8.93 4.20
CA PHE A 304 4.76 7.79 3.30
C PHE A 304 3.80 6.78 3.93
N LEU A 305 3.99 6.49 5.21
CA LEU A 305 3.19 5.54 5.98
C LEU A 305 2.72 6.18 7.28
N ARG A 306 1.43 6.04 7.58
CA ARG A 306 0.85 6.33 8.89
C ARG A 306 0.08 5.14 9.41
N THR A 307 0.10 4.99 10.73
CA THR A 307 -0.73 4.03 11.46
C THR A 307 -1.52 4.76 12.54
N ASN A 308 -2.57 4.13 13.07
CA ASN A 308 -3.48 4.73 14.06
C ASN A 308 -4.02 6.11 13.65
N SER A 309 -4.30 6.31 12.36
CA SER A 309 -5.05 7.49 11.96
C SER A 309 -6.49 7.33 12.43
N PRO A 310 -7.18 8.41 12.87
CA PRO A 310 -8.58 8.31 13.27
C PRO A 310 -9.40 7.57 12.19
N ALA A 311 -10.29 6.68 12.61
CA ALA A 311 -11.33 6.18 11.71
C ALA A 311 -12.03 7.38 11.06
N PRO A 312 -12.54 7.23 9.82
CA PRO A 312 -13.43 8.21 9.29
C PRO A 312 -14.64 8.31 10.23
N PRO A 313 -15.23 9.49 10.41
CA PRO A 313 -16.41 9.65 11.27
C PRO A 313 -17.58 8.74 10.85
N GLU A 314 -17.61 8.25 9.61
CA GLU A 314 -18.59 7.26 9.15
C GLU A 314 -18.40 5.83 9.69
N TRP A 315 -17.37 5.56 10.50
CA TRP A 315 -17.13 4.27 11.15
C TRP A 315 -17.28 4.42 12.66
N THR A 316 -18.33 3.82 13.23
CA THR A 316 -18.47 3.71 14.69
C THR A 316 -17.31 2.89 15.26
N GLU A 317 -16.58 3.49 16.21
CA GLU A 317 -15.50 2.89 16.99
C GLU A 317 -15.88 1.48 17.48
N GLY A 318 -15.06 0.48 17.17
CA GLY A 318 -15.22 -0.89 17.69
C GLY A 318 -15.05 -2.02 16.69
N THR A 319 -14.88 -1.71 15.40
CA THR A 319 -14.81 -2.72 14.34
C THR A 319 -13.54 -2.52 13.52
N TYR A 320 -12.38 -2.71 14.12
CA TYR A 320 -11.13 -2.78 13.37
C TYR A 320 -10.72 -4.25 13.22
N GLY A 321 -10.22 -4.62 12.04
CA GLY A 321 -9.62 -5.94 11.86
C GLY A 321 -8.44 -6.18 12.80
N SER A 322 -7.94 -7.41 12.85
CA SER A 322 -6.78 -7.75 13.68
C SER A 322 -5.61 -6.80 13.43
N ILE A 323 -5.09 -6.21 14.51
CA ILE A 323 -3.89 -5.36 14.49
C ILE A 323 -2.59 -6.17 14.55
N ASN A 324 -2.67 -7.50 14.49
CA ASN A 324 -1.55 -8.41 14.78
C ASN A 324 -0.67 -8.75 13.57
N TYR A 325 -0.93 -8.16 12.41
CA TYR A 325 -0.15 -8.44 11.22
C TYR A 325 1.09 -7.53 11.12
N PRO A 326 2.27 -8.07 10.78
CA PRO A 326 3.48 -7.28 10.64
C PRO A 326 3.38 -6.31 9.47
N MET A 327 4.17 -5.25 9.53
CA MET A 327 4.38 -4.34 8.41
C MET A 327 5.81 -4.47 7.90
N ILE A 328 5.96 -4.69 6.60
CA ILE A 328 7.25 -4.91 5.96
C ILE A 328 7.40 -3.92 4.82
N LEU A 329 8.45 -3.12 4.86
CA LEU A 329 8.85 -2.21 3.79
C LEU A 329 10.21 -2.65 3.26
N GLU A 330 10.27 -3.02 1.98
CA GLU A 330 11.48 -3.46 1.30
C GLU A 330 11.78 -2.56 0.10
N GLY A 331 12.98 -1.97 0.07
CA GLY A 331 13.44 -1.15 -1.06
C GLY A 331 12.56 0.09 -1.32
N VAL A 332 11.84 0.57 -0.30
CA VAL A 332 10.98 1.75 -0.40
C VAL A 332 11.84 3.01 -0.51
N ARG A 333 11.54 3.85 -1.49
CA ARG A 333 12.18 5.14 -1.77
C ARG A 333 11.18 6.26 -1.55
N HIS A 334 11.28 6.95 -0.43
CA HIS A 334 10.38 8.05 -0.09
C HIS A 334 11.05 9.41 -0.34
N TYR A 335 10.35 10.26 -1.09
CA TYR A 335 10.74 11.61 -1.47
C TYR A 335 12.08 11.68 -2.23
N GLU A 336 12.30 10.73 -3.14
CA GLU A 336 13.49 10.68 -4.01
C GLU A 336 13.16 11.33 -5.38
N GLY A 337 13.24 12.66 -5.47
CA GLY A 337 12.93 13.40 -6.70
C GLY A 337 13.96 14.49 -7.05
N SER A 338 14.02 14.90 -8.32
CA SER A 338 14.91 15.99 -8.82
C SER A 338 14.72 17.33 -8.11
N TRP A 339 13.63 17.47 -7.36
CA TRP A 339 13.24 18.66 -6.60
C TRP A 339 13.96 18.79 -5.25
N MET A 340 14.71 17.77 -4.81
CA MET A 340 15.59 17.83 -3.63
C MET A 340 16.66 18.94 -3.72
N HIS A 341 16.93 19.46 -4.92
CA HIS A 341 17.91 20.54 -5.15
C HIS A 341 17.35 21.94 -4.93
N GLN A 342 16.03 22.12 -4.95
CA GLN A 342 15.49 23.40 -4.56
C GLN A 342 15.59 23.48 -3.04
N LYS A 343 16.49 24.36 -2.57
CA LYS A 343 16.33 25.04 -1.28
C LYS A 343 15.00 25.80 -1.33
N VAL A 344 13.88 25.08 -1.37
CA VAL A 344 12.56 25.64 -1.10
C VAL A 344 12.75 26.28 0.26
N ASN A 345 12.61 27.60 0.31
CA ASN A 345 12.84 28.40 1.49
C ASN A 345 12.15 27.73 2.70
N LEU A 346 12.90 26.97 3.50
CA LEU A 346 12.52 26.48 4.84
C LEU A 346 12.44 27.67 5.83
N LYS A 347 12.09 28.87 5.33
CA LYS A 347 11.94 30.11 6.08
C LYS A 347 10.68 30.11 6.95
N GLN A 348 9.78 29.16 6.76
CA GLN A 348 8.80 28.78 7.76
C GLN A 348 9.42 27.61 8.49
N GLY A 349 9.64 27.70 9.81
CA GLY A 349 10.26 26.67 10.67
C GLY A 349 9.51 25.34 10.73
N ASN A 350 9.21 24.78 9.56
CA ASN A 350 8.38 23.63 9.31
C ASN A 350 9.30 22.42 9.27
N LEU A 351 9.24 21.70 10.38
CA LEU A 351 9.58 20.30 10.65
C LEU A 351 10.06 19.51 9.42
N VAL A 352 11.24 18.89 9.57
CA VAL A 352 11.70 17.85 8.66
C VAL A 352 10.61 16.80 8.50
N PRO A 353 10.33 16.32 7.27
CA PRO A 353 9.27 15.34 7.07
C PRO A 353 9.49 14.09 7.90
N ILE A 354 8.46 13.65 8.60
CA ILE A 354 8.41 12.29 9.14
C ILE A 354 7.99 11.39 7.97
N SER A 355 8.88 10.49 7.54
CA SER A 355 8.57 9.51 6.49
C SER A 355 7.55 8.50 6.96
N ILE A 356 7.66 8.05 8.21
CA ILE A 356 6.79 7.01 8.77
C ILE A 356 6.33 7.47 10.15
N ASP A 357 5.02 7.56 10.37
CA ASP A 357 4.42 7.73 11.69
C ASP A 357 3.79 6.39 12.14
N TYR A 358 4.50 5.68 13.00
CA TYR A 358 4.22 4.31 13.38
C TYR A 358 3.80 4.24 14.86
N ASP A 359 2.65 3.66 15.15
CA ASP A 359 2.11 3.55 16.50
C ASP A 359 1.36 2.23 16.69
N ARG A 360 1.98 1.09 16.38
CA ARG A 360 1.30 -0.21 16.50
C ARG A 360 2.07 -1.20 17.36
N PRO A 361 1.38 -2.11 18.07
CA PRO A 361 2.04 -3.07 18.96
C PRO A 361 2.73 -4.23 18.23
N VAL A 362 2.81 -4.18 16.90
CA VAL A 362 3.42 -5.21 16.03
C VAL A 362 4.74 -4.73 15.42
N PRO A 363 5.63 -5.64 14.98
CA PRO A 363 6.91 -5.24 14.40
C PRO A 363 6.76 -4.45 13.09
N LEU A 364 7.60 -3.44 12.93
CA LEU A 364 7.89 -2.78 11.64
C LEU A 364 9.24 -3.29 11.14
N HIS A 365 9.27 -3.83 9.93
CA HIS A 365 10.47 -4.28 9.25
C HIS A 365 10.81 -3.29 8.13
N LEU A 366 12.00 -2.71 8.16
CA LEU A 366 12.54 -1.86 7.11
C LEU A 366 13.75 -2.57 6.50
N ILE A 367 13.74 -2.81 5.19
CA ILE A 367 14.77 -3.58 4.50
C ILE A 367 15.25 -2.79 3.29
N GLY A 368 16.47 -2.25 3.35
CA GLY A 368 17.07 -1.50 2.24
C GLY A 368 16.27 -0.27 1.79
N CYS A 369 15.56 0.38 2.72
CA CYS A 369 14.74 1.57 2.42
C CYS A 369 15.63 2.82 2.27
N SER A 370 15.14 3.82 1.52
CA SER A 370 15.69 5.17 1.45
C SER A 370 14.57 6.15 1.82
N LEU A 371 14.65 6.71 3.01
CA LEU A 371 13.58 7.52 3.61
C LEU A 371 14.05 8.96 3.79
N TRP A 372 13.22 9.93 3.39
CA TRP A 372 13.50 11.33 3.67
C TRP A 372 13.03 11.73 5.08
N GLY A 373 13.96 12.24 5.90
CA GLY A 373 13.71 12.53 7.30
C GLY A 373 13.77 11.28 8.18
N GLY A 374 12.74 11.00 8.97
CA GLY A 374 12.80 9.96 10.01
C GLY A 374 11.58 9.06 10.16
N VAL A 375 11.67 8.14 11.12
CA VAL A 375 10.55 7.30 11.60
C VAL A 375 10.17 7.77 13.00
N LYS A 376 8.90 8.11 13.19
CA LYS A 376 8.34 8.44 14.51
C LYS A 376 7.62 7.22 15.05
N LEU A 377 7.95 6.83 16.28
CA LEU A 377 7.32 5.73 17.02
C LEU A 377 6.43 6.30 18.12
N GLY A 378 5.13 6.06 18.02
CA GLY A 378 4.15 6.42 19.06
C GLY A 378 4.23 5.51 20.29
N ALA A 379 3.46 5.87 21.31
CA ALA A 379 3.47 5.24 22.64
C ALA A 379 2.95 3.78 22.64
N THR A 380 2.12 3.42 21.67
CA THR A 380 1.56 2.08 21.46
C THR A 380 2.55 1.14 20.77
N SER A 381 3.64 1.67 20.21
CA SER A 381 4.72 0.88 19.60
C SER A 381 5.45 0.03 20.64
N GLN A 382 4.95 -1.19 20.84
CA GLN A 382 5.49 -2.13 21.83
C GLN A 382 6.41 -3.17 21.21
N ALA A 383 6.37 -3.38 19.90
CA ALA A 383 7.17 -4.39 19.23
C ALA A 383 8.52 -3.86 18.73
N THR A 384 9.43 -4.79 18.49
CA THR A 384 10.77 -4.54 17.94
C THR A 384 10.67 -3.95 16.54
N ILE A 385 11.46 -2.92 16.28
CA ILE A 385 11.70 -2.41 14.93
C ILE A 385 12.94 -3.12 14.38
N ILE A 386 12.81 -3.74 13.21
CA ILE A 386 13.91 -4.41 12.54
C ILE A 386 14.31 -3.55 11.34
N ASP A 387 15.45 -2.90 11.43
CA ASP A 387 15.99 -2.06 10.36
C ASP A 387 17.23 -2.74 9.74
N GLN A 388 17.12 -3.12 8.48
CA GLN A 388 18.15 -3.79 7.69
C GLN A 388 18.62 -2.85 6.56
N GLY A 389 19.43 -1.86 6.93
CA GLY A 389 20.11 -0.99 5.97
C GLY A 389 19.25 0.15 5.41
N THR A 390 18.34 0.72 6.21
CA THR A 390 17.65 1.96 5.84
C THR A 390 18.63 3.14 5.78
N VAL A 391 18.51 3.95 4.72
CA VAL A 391 19.23 5.20 4.54
C VAL A 391 18.26 6.35 4.79
N PHE A 392 18.62 7.24 5.71
CA PHE A 392 17.89 8.48 5.93
C PHE A 392 18.56 9.63 5.17
N VAL A 393 17.81 10.30 4.29
CA VAL A 393 18.37 11.22 3.27
C VAL A 393 18.60 12.65 3.82
N ASP A 394 18.10 12.99 5.01
CA ASP A 394 18.32 14.30 5.65
C ASP A 394 19.10 14.16 6.97
N ARG A 395 20.33 14.70 7.01
CA ARG A 395 21.29 14.49 8.11
C ARG A 395 20.84 15.11 9.43
N ASP A 396 20.08 16.20 9.39
CA ASP A 396 19.87 17.03 10.59
C ASP A 396 18.61 16.62 11.38
N SER A 397 17.83 15.65 10.87
CA SER A 397 16.69 15.03 11.61
C SER A 397 16.42 13.57 11.20
N ALA A 398 17.46 12.87 10.74
CA ALA A 398 17.43 11.45 10.39
C ALA A 398 17.34 10.53 11.62
N GLY A 399 16.54 9.48 11.52
CA GLY A 399 16.54 8.36 12.46
C GLY A 399 15.17 8.09 13.10
N PHE A 400 15.21 7.38 14.22
CA PHE A 400 14.02 7.00 14.99
C PHE A 400 13.76 8.02 16.10
N THR A 401 12.53 8.50 16.21
CA THR A 401 12.08 9.48 17.21
C THR A 401 10.76 9.03 17.87
N GLY A 402 10.30 9.73 18.92
CA GLY A 402 9.02 9.48 19.59
C GLY A 402 9.14 8.64 20.87
N GLU A 403 8.04 8.56 21.62
CA GLU A 403 7.97 7.91 22.94
C GLU A 403 8.28 6.41 22.88
N GLY A 404 7.97 5.75 21.76
CA GLY A 404 8.29 4.34 21.57
C GLY A 404 9.79 4.04 21.57
N VAL A 405 10.63 5.02 21.21
CA VAL A 405 12.10 4.85 21.10
C VAL A 405 12.76 4.78 22.47
N THR A 406 12.41 5.70 23.37
CA THR A 406 13.09 5.89 24.66
C THR A 406 12.79 4.77 25.66
N ARG A 407 11.69 4.04 25.46
CA ARG A 407 11.18 3.12 26.47
C ARG A 407 11.91 1.77 26.51
N TYR A 408 12.60 1.34 25.44
CA TYR A 408 13.10 -0.05 25.39
C TYR A 408 14.34 -0.38 24.54
N GLY A 409 15.05 0.55 23.89
CA GLY A 409 16.23 0.18 23.08
C GLY A 409 15.94 -0.84 21.95
N ARG A 410 14.70 -0.88 21.47
CA ARG A 410 14.10 -1.94 20.62
C ARG A 410 14.29 -1.76 19.11
N VAL A 411 15.25 -0.93 18.70
CA VAL A 411 15.60 -0.79 17.29
C VAL A 411 16.81 -1.66 17.02
N ILE A 412 16.60 -2.77 16.32
CA ILE A 412 17.69 -3.61 15.84
C ILE A 412 18.13 -3.04 14.50
N HIS A 413 19.19 -2.22 14.51
CA HIS A 413 19.85 -1.77 13.30
C HIS A 413 20.88 -2.78 12.84
N ILE A 414 20.67 -3.32 11.65
CA ILE A 414 21.59 -4.26 10.99
C ILE A 414 22.31 -3.47 9.90
N GLY A 415 23.41 -2.83 10.30
CA GLY A 415 24.26 -2.00 9.46
C GLY A 415 23.84 -0.52 9.46
N THR A 416 24.82 0.38 9.36
CA THR A 416 24.60 1.81 9.08
C THR A 416 25.58 2.25 7.99
N PRO A 417 25.15 3.08 7.01
CA PRO A 417 26.09 3.76 6.13
C PRO A 417 26.82 4.86 6.90
N HIS A 418 28.12 5.00 6.64
CA HIS A 418 28.86 6.17 7.09
C HIS A 418 28.32 7.45 6.41
N PRO A 419 27.88 8.48 7.14
CA PRO A 419 27.20 9.67 6.59
C PRO A 419 28.05 10.52 5.63
N LYS A 420 29.35 10.23 5.51
CA LYS A 420 30.25 10.93 4.56
C LYS A 420 30.72 10.09 3.37
N ASN A 421 30.54 8.75 3.36
CA ASN A 421 31.27 7.89 2.42
C ASN A 421 30.45 6.74 1.80
N GLY A 422 29.21 6.50 2.22
CA GLY A 422 28.37 5.43 1.65
C GLY A 422 28.90 4.00 1.79
N ARG A 423 29.97 3.78 2.56
CA ARG A 423 30.59 2.47 2.76
C ARG A 423 29.90 1.73 3.91
N LEU A 424 29.52 0.48 3.68
CA LEU A 424 28.86 -0.40 4.66
C LEU A 424 29.77 -0.63 5.88
N ILE A 425 29.35 -0.17 7.06
CA ILE A 425 29.94 -0.57 8.33
C ILE A 425 29.24 -1.86 8.76
N GLN A 426 30.04 -2.86 9.14
CA GLN A 426 29.57 -4.19 9.56
C GLN A 426 28.53 -4.09 10.70
N PRO A 427 27.58 -5.04 10.76
CA PRO A 427 26.42 -4.96 11.66
C PRO A 427 26.83 -4.94 13.13
N TYR A 428 26.26 -4.01 13.88
CA TYR A 428 26.34 -3.93 15.33
C TYR A 428 24.93 -4.15 15.90
N VAL A 429 24.63 -5.39 16.32
CA VAL A 429 23.40 -5.73 17.03
C VAL A 429 23.57 -5.29 18.48
N VAL A 430 22.70 -4.39 18.95
CA VAL A 430 22.71 -3.92 20.34
C VAL A 430 21.35 -4.22 20.96
N ASP A 431 21.20 -5.40 21.54
CA ASP A 431 20.01 -5.79 22.30
C ASP A 431 20.04 -5.25 23.76
N ARG A 432 21.12 -4.55 24.15
CA ARG A 432 21.36 -4.08 25.53
C ARG A 432 22.10 -2.75 25.57
N ARG A 433 21.84 -1.89 26.56
CA ARG A 433 22.44 -0.56 26.66
C ARG A 433 23.97 -0.68 26.70
N ASN A 434 24.67 -0.14 25.70
CA ASN A 434 26.14 -0.07 25.67
C ASN A 434 26.59 1.40 25.77
N THR A 435 27.30 1.77 26.84
CA THR A 435 27.82 3.13 27.00
C THR A 435 29.34 3.17 27.14
N PRO A 436 30.03 4.20 26.62
CA PRO A 436 31.45 4.39 26.86
C PRO A 436 31.73 4.74 28.33
N GLY A 437 32.81 4.21 28.90
CA GLY A 437 33.27 4.55 30.25
C GLY A 437 34.65 3.98 30.55
N THR A 438 35.31 4.47 31.60
CA THR A 438 36.64 3.98 32.02
C THR A 438 36.58 2.96 33.16
N ALA A 439 35.38 2.67 33.67
CA ALA A 439 35.10 1.74 34.77
C ALA A 439 33.62 1.29 34.72
N PRO A 440 33.22 0.24 35.47
CA PRO A 440 31.80 -0.05 35.71
C PRO A 440 31.08 1.17 36.32
N PRO A 441 29.77 1.34 36.08
CA PRO A 441 29.00 2.42 36.67
C PRO A 441 28.91 2.27 38.20
N THR A 442 28.96 3.38 38.91
CA THR A 442 28.75 3.45 40.37
C THR A 442 27.37 4.00 40.75
N SER A 443 26.57 4.43 39.77
CA SER A 443 25.21 4.95 39.94
C SER A 443 24.32 4.71 38.71
N GLY A 444 23.02 4.96 38.86
CA GLY A 444 21.99 4.79 37.81
C GLY A 444 21.35 3.41 37.81
N VAL A 445 20.18 3.26 37.19
CA VAL A 445 19.48 1.96 37.05
C VAL A 445 20.01 1.21 35.84
N TRP A 446 20.38 -0.06 36.02
CA TRP A 446 20.92 -0.93 34.96
C TRP A 446 20.27 -2.31 34.96
N GLU A 447 20.09 -2.89 33.77
CA GLU A 447 19.56 -4.24 33.59
C GLU A 447 20.66 -5.27 33.32
N ARG A 448 20.38 -6.53 33.65
CA ARG A 448 21.27 -7.65 33.31
C ARG A 448 21.49 -7.71 31.80
N GLY A 449 22.74 -7.63 31.37
CA GLY A 449 23.16 -7.63 29.97
C GLY A 449 23.61 -6.27 29.44
N ASP A 450 23.33 -5.17 30.16
CA ASP A 450 23.87 -3.85 29.80
C ASP A 450 25.41 -3.84 29.86
N GLY A 451 26.06 -3.06 29.01
CA GLY A 451 27.49 -3.05 28.82
C GLY A 451 28.13 -1.66 28.97
N ILE A 452 29.33 -1.62 29.53
CA ILE A 452 30.25 -0.50 29.42
C ILE A 452 31.38 -0.90 28.49
N ILE A 453 31.66 -0.08 27.47
CA ILE A 453 32.83 -0.24 26.61
C ILE A 453 33.96 0.60 27.19
N ASN A 454 35.10 -0.03 27.50
CA ASN A 454 36.25 0.65 28.06
C ASN A 454 36.83 1.63 27.04
N THR A 455 36.83 2.94 27.35
CA THR A 455 37.39 3.99 26.48
C THR A 455 38.90 4.18 26.63
N GLU A 456 39.49 3.62 27.69
CA GLU A 456 40.93 3.65 27.96
C GLU A 456 41.46 2.24 28.27
N PRO A 457 41.37 1.29 27.32
CA PRO A 457 41.93 -0.04 27.52
C PRO A 457 43.45 0.04 27.68
N ASP A 458 43.98 -0.53 28.76
CA ASP A 458 45.41 -0.63 29.01
C ASP A 458 45.76 -2.02 29.57
N PRO A 459 46.43 -2.88 28.78
CA PRO A 459 46.78 -4.23 29.21
C PRO A 459 47.79 -4.26 30.37
N THR A 460 48.50 -3.16 30.63
CA THR A 460 49.50 -3.06 31.69
C THR A 460 48.91 -2.64 33.05
N VAL A 461 47.65 -2.17 33.06
CA VAL A 461 46.93 -1.73 34.27
C VAL A 461 45.79 -2.72 34.53
N PRO A 462 45.84 -3.55 35.60
CA PRO A 462 44.86 -4.62 35.83
C PRO A 462 43.38 -4.18 35.83
N ALA A 463 43.08 -2.96 36.29
CA ALA A 463 41.72 -2.40 36.27
C ALA A 463 41.23 -2.01 34.87
N LYS A 464 42.15 -1.76 33.93
CA LYS A 464 41.90 -1.35 32.54
C LYS A 464 42.22 -2.46 31.52
N ALA A 465 42.69 -3.61 31.97
CA ALA A 465 43.07 -4.77 31.15
C ALA A 465 41.87 -5.53 30.58
N TRP A 466 40.74 -4.85 30.35
CA TRP A 466 39.48 -5.43 29.90
C TRP A 466 38.90 -4.55 28.79
N ARG A 467 38.29 -5.20 27.80
CA ARG A 467 37.54 -4.52 26.73
C ARG A 467 36.32 -3.76 27.26
N GLY A 468 35.75 -4.21 28.37
CA GLY A 468 34.59 -3.57 28.98
C GLY A 468 34.04 -4.36 30.16
N TRP A 469 32.85 -3.97 30.59
CA TRP A 469 32.11 -4.60 31.68
C TRP A 469 30.67 -4.88 31.25
N VAL A 470 30.09 -5.96 31.76
CA VAL A 470 28.68 -6.33 31.54
C VAL A 470 27.97 -6.49 32.88
N CYS A 471 26.76 -5.95 32.98
CA CYS A 471 25.89 -6.09 34.14
C CYS A 471 25.39 -7.54 34.21
N ILE A 472 25.80 -8.30 35.22
CA ILE A 472 25.38 -9.68 35.43
C ILE A 472 24.14 -9.80 36.32
N LYS A 473 23.82 -8.73 37.07
CA LYS A 473 22.63 -8.63 37.93
C LYS A 473 22.11 -7.19 37.94
N ALA A 474 20.83 -7.01 37.62
CA ALA A 474 20.21 -5.69 37.58
C ALA A 474 20.25 -4.96 38.95
N GLY A 475 20.28 -3.62 38.94
CA GLY A 475 20.24 -2.80 40.15
C GLY A 475 20.69 -1.34 39.96
N GLU A 476 20.98 -0.66 41.07
CA GLU A 476 21.46 0.72 41.13
C GLU A 476 22.84 0.82 41.81
N PRO A 477 23.97 0.54 41.11
CA PRO A 477 24.13 0.38 39.66
C PRO A 477 24.09 -1.05 39.10
N GLY A 478 23.69 -2.04 39.89
CA GLY A 478 23.74 -3.46 39.50
C GLY A 478 25.12 -4.07 39.75
N GLU A 479 25.27 -5.37 39.44
CA GLU A 479 26.52 -6.12 39.62
C GLU A 479 27.21 -6.30 38.26
N TRP A 480 28.51 -5.98 38.19
CA TRP A 480 29.24 -5.89 36.93
C TRP A 480 30.41 -6.87 36.88
N THR A 481 30.58 -7.53 35.73
CA THR A 481 31.70 -8.44 35.46
C THR A 481 32.51 -7.93 34.28
N PRO A 482 33.84 -7.82 34.38
CA PRO A 482 34.69 -7.47 33.24
C PRO A 482 34.67 -8.56 32.17
N TYR A 483 34.83 -8.18 30.91
CA TYR A 483 34.96 -9.11 29.79
C TYR A 483 36.03 -8.68 28.79
N GLY A 484 36.52 -9.64 28.00
CA GLY A 484 37.50 -9.40 26.94
C GLY A 484 38.85 -8.93 27.48
N ALA A 485 39.52 -9.78 28.26
CA ALA A 485 40.86 -9.51 28.77
C ALA A 485 41.82 -9.06 27.66
N LEU A 486 42.63 -8.04 27.95
CA LEU A 486 43.61 -7.46 27.05
C LEU A 486 45.00 -7.77 27.62
N GLY A 487 45.73 -8.70 27.01
CA GLY A 487 47.02 -9.18 27.50
C GLY A 487 46.93 -10.49 28.29
N LYS A 488 48.01 -11.28 28.27
CA LYS A 488 48.19 -12.50 29.06
C LYS A 488 49.02 -12.21 30.29
#